data_AF-A0A2D0HDV1-F1
#
_entry.id   AF-A0A2D0HDV1-F1
#
_cell.length_a   1.000
_cell.length_b   1.000
_cell.length_c   1.000
_cell.angle_alpha   90.00
_cell.angle_beta   90.00
_cell.angle_gamma   90.00
#
_symmetry.space_group_name_H-M   'P 1'
#
loop_
_entity.id
_entity.type
_entity.pdbx_description
1 polymer ?
#
loop_
_entity_poly.entity_id
_entity_poly.type
_entity_poly.pdbx_seq_one_letter_code
_entity_poly.pdbx_strand_id
1 'polypeptide(L)' 'HSLIQVGDATNWEMYGTPYCGKGEPNQAISVGHGSPVCVFANVEVFGGGN' A
#
# COMPACT_ATOMS: atom_id res chain seq x y z
N HIS A 1 7.81 14.22 -6.71
CA HIS A 1 6.72 13.22 -6.61
C HIS A 1 7.28 11.85 -6.95
N SER A 2 7.06 10.84 -6.10
CA SER A 2 7.56 9.48 -6.34
C SER A 2 6.53 8.58 -7.00
N LEU A 3 5.24 8.74 -6.72
CA LEU A 3 4.16 8.07 -7.48
C LEU A 3 4.04 8.75 -8.85
N ILE A 4 4.41 8.03 -9.91
CA ILE A 4 4.47 8.57 -11.27
C ILE A 4 3.41 8.00 -12.22
N GLN A 5 2.79 6.87 -11.86
CA GLN A 5 1.67 6.30 -12.62
C GLN A 5 0.72 5.55 -11.69
N VAL A 6 -0.57 5.69 -11.95
CA VAL A 6 -1.66 4.98 -11.25
C VAL A 6 -2.48 4.25 -12.31
N GLY A 7 -2.76 2.98 -12.06
CA GLY A 7 -3.64 2.16 -12.88
C GLY A 7 -5.10 2.64 -12.84
N ASP A 8 -5.93 2.03 -13.69
CA ASP A 8 -7.35 2.33 -13.73
C ASP A 8 -8.17 1.37 -12.85
N ALA A 9 -9.50 1.50 -12.91
CA ALA A 9 -10.42 0.68 -12.12
C ALA A 9 -10.36 -0.82 -12.45
N THR A 10 -9.81 -1.22 -13.61
CA THR A 10 -9.76 -2.63 -14.03
C THR A 10 -8.76 -3.45 -13.22
N ASN A 11 -7.77 -2.79 -12.60
CA ASN A 11 -6.78 -3.44 -11.74
C ASN A 11 -6.88 -3.03 -10.27
N TRP A 12 -8.00 -2.42 -9.89
CA TRP A 12 -8.26 -2.10 -8.49
C TRP A 12 -8.67 -3.35 -7.72
N GLU A 13 -7.99 -3.62 -6.61
CA GLU A 13 -8.31 -4.74 -5.73
C GLU A 13 -8.23 -4.33 -4.26
N MET A 14 -8.98 -5.05 -3.41
CA MET A 14 -8.80 -5.00 -1.96
C MET A 14 -7.77 -6.03 -1.53
N TYR A 15 -6.74 -5.59 -0.81
CA TYR A 15 -5.67 -6.41 -0.28
C TYR A 15 -5.81 -6.53 1.24
N GLY A 16 -6.45 -7.64 1.66
CA GLY A 16 -6.53 -8.10 3.05
C GLY A 16 -7.39 -7.27 4.01
N THR A 17 -7.51 -7.78 5.23
CA THR A 17 -8.00 -7.05 6.42
C THR A 17 -6.84 -6.75 7.38
N PRO A 18 -5.96 -5.78 7.09
CA PRO A 18 -5.12 -5.23 8.14
C PRO A 18 -6.01 -4.46 9.10
N TYR A 19 -5.86 -4.72 10.40
CA TYR A 19 -6.26 -3.73 11.40
C TYR A 19 -5.67 -2.38 10.99
N CYS A 20 -6.50 -1.35 10.82
CA CYS A 20 -6.01 0.01 10.74
C CYS A 20 -5.50 0.36 12.14
N GLY A 21 -4.20 0.17 12.35
CA GLY A 21 -3.55 0.76 13.49
C GLY A 21 -3.59 2.26 13.32
N LYS A 22 -4.54 2.95 13.97
CA LYS A 22 -4.25 4.32 14.39
C LYS A 22 -3.08 4.19 15.37
N GLY A 23 -2.06 5.02 15.22
CA GLY A 23 -0.74 4.84 15.88
C GLY A 23 -0.78 4.80 17.42
N GLU A 24 -1.93 5.04 18.03
CA GLU A 24 -2.14 4.95 19.47
C GLU A 24 -2.29 3.50 19.98
N PRO A 25 -1.58 3.14 21.07
CA PRO A 25 -1.77 1.87 21.76
C PRO A 25 -3.25 1.59 22.07
N ASN A 26 -3.70 0.36 21.80
CA ASN A 26 -5.07 -0.12 22.03
C ASN A 26 -6.16 0.43 21.09
N GLN A 27 -5.81 1.12 19.99
CA GLN A 27 -6.75 1.52 18.94
C GLN A 27 -6.58 0.67 17.67
N ALA A 28 -7.14 -0.53 17.69
CA ALA A 28 -7.22 -1.42 16.53
C ALA A 28 -8.65 -1.50 16.00
N ILE A 29 -8.87 -1.07 14.76
CA ILE A 29 -10.15 -1.22 14.04
C ILE A 29 -9.87 -1.99 12.76
N SER A 30 -10.71 -2.97 12.42
CA SER A 30 -10.57 -3.67 11.13
C SER A 30 -11.04 -2.78 9.99
N VAL A 31 -10.17 -2.53 8.99
CA VAL A 31 -10.53 -1.84 7.74
C VAL A 31 -9.99 -2.60 6.53
N GLY A 32 -10.64 -2.43 5.39
CA GLY A 32 -10.12 -2.90 4.11
C GLY A 32 -9.11 -1.91 3.54
N HIS A 33 -8.01 -2.41 2.97
CA HIS A 33 -7.06 -1.62 2.20
C HIS A 33 -7.15 -2.05 0.74
N GLY A 34 -7.07 -1.11 -0.20
CA GLY A 34 -7.15 -1.44 -1.61
C GLY A 34 -6.47 -0.38 -2.46
N SER A 35 -5.95 -0.79 -3.61
CA SER A 35 -5.22 0.07 -4.53
C SER A 35 -5.28 -0.49 -5.95
N PRO A 36 -5.29 0.36 -6.98
CA PRO A 36 -4.87 -0.07 -8.30
C PRO A 36 -3.36 -0.31 -8.33
N VAL A 37 -2.86 -0.90 -9.42
CA VAL A 37 -1.41 -1.00 -9.67
C VAL A 37 -0.81 0.41 -9.75
N CYS A 38 0.33 0.63 -9.10
CA CYS A 38 1.00 1.94 -9.04
C CYS A 38 2.49 1.81 -9.39
N VAL A 39 3.04 2.83 -10.04
CA VAL A 39 4.49 2.93 -10.32
C VAL A 39 5.10 4.03 -9.45
N PHE A 40 6.06 3.62 -8.62
CA PHE A 40 6.85 4.54 -7.80
C PHE A 40 8.27 4.66 -8.36
N ALA A 41 8.70 5.87 -8.69
CA ALA A 41 10.06 6.21 -9.06
C ALA A 41 10.92 6.51 -7.82
N ASN A 42 12.23 6.31 -7.95
CA ASN A 42 13.23 6.63 -6.92
C ASN A 42 12.98 5.89 -5.59
N VAL A 43 12.57 4.63 -5.65
CA VAL A 43 12.43 3.77 -4.47
C VAL A 43 13.78 3.13 -4.16
N GLU A 44 14.28 3.34 -2.95
CA GLU A 44 15.44 2.62 -2.42
C GLU A 44 15.00 1.20 -2.03
N VAL A 45 15.64 0.19 -2.62
CA VAL A 45 15.40 -1.23 -2.31
C VAL A 45 16.61 -1.78 -1.57
N PHE A 46 16.41 -2.15 -0.32
CA PHE A 46 17.47 -2.72 0.54
C PHE A 46 17.33 -4.24 0.62
N GLY A 47 18.45 -4.96 0.62
CA GLY A 47 18.48 -6.42 0.79
C GLY A 47 18.12 -7.24 -0.46
N GLY A 48 18.22 -6.67 -1.66
CA GLY A 48 17.87 -7.32 -2.94
C GLY A 48 19.02 -8.02 -3.69
N GLY A 49 20.19 -8.16 -3.07
CA GLY A 49 21.34 -8.86 -3.67
C GLY A 49 21.59 -10.19 -2.96
N ASN A 50 22.02 -11.21 -3.72
CA ASN A 50 22.50 -12.49 -3.18
C ASN A 50 23.65 -12.31 -2.18
#